data_AF-A0A137QDX3-F1
#
_entry.id   AF-A0A137QDX3-F1
#
_cell.length_a   1.000
_cell.length_b   1.000
_cell.length_c   1.000
_cell.angle_alpha   90.00
_cell.angle_beta   90.00
_cell.angle_gamma   90.00
#
_symmetry.space_group_name_H-M   'P 1'
#
loop_
_entity.id
_entity.type
_entity.pdbx_description
1 polymer ?
#
loop_
_entity_poly.entity_id
_entity_poly.type
_entity_poly.pdbx_seq_one_letter_code
_entity_poly.pdbx_strand_id
1 'polypeptide(L)'
;MSHEAASACRITWDPELTINMQSANGQITKTCGLAKNVPFNFGNVTIHLQVHVMEQAPYRVLLGRPFDVITESRIANSTEGHQFISITDLNTGEHASLSTYPQGHLPHMQEVNF
;
A
#
# COMPACT_ATOMS: atom_id res chain seq x y z
N MET A 1 -4.27 3.30 -6.05
CA MET A 1 -4.96 1.98 -6.20
C MET A 1 -5.49 1.88 -7.62
N SER A 2 -5.44 0.71 -8.26
CA SER A 2 -6.05 0.54 -9.58
C SER A 2 -7.58 0.48 -9.49
N HIS A 3 -8.25 0.88 -10.56
CA HIS A 3 -9.70 0.76 -10.67
C HIS A 3 -10.18 -0.68 -10.47
N GLU A 4 -9.46 -1.68 -11.01
CA GLU A 4 -9.78 -3.09 -10.84
C GLU A 4 -9.68 -3.54 -9.39
N ALA A 5 -8.66 -3.06 -8.66
CA ALA A 5 -8.50 -3.38 -7.24
C ALA A 5 -9.62 -2.74 -6.39
N ALA A 6 -9.97 -1.49 -6.67
CA ALA A 6 -11.08 -0.81 -6.01
C ALA A 6 -12.41 -1.54 -6.26
N SER A 7 -12.66 -1.92 -7.52
CA SER A 7 -13.87 -2.65 -7.94
C SER A 7 -13.95 -4.03 -7.28
N ALA A 8 -12.85 -4.79 -7.28
CA ALA A 8 -12.79 -6.12 -6.67
C ALA A 8 -13.06 -6.06 -5.16
N CYS A 9 -12.59 -5.01 -4.49
CA CYS A 9 -12.82 -4.79 -3.06
C CYS A 9 -14.12 -4.02 -2.76
N ARG A 10 -14.92 -3.67 -3.77
CA ARG A 10 -16.15 -2.86 -3.66
C ARG A 10 -15.93 -1.52 -2.94
N ILE A 11 -14.77 -0.92 -3.14
CA ILE A 11 -14.40 0.37 -2.59
C ILE A 11 -14.95 1.47 -3.49
N THR A 12 -15.72 2.37 -2.91
CA THR A 12 -16.20 3.58 -3.59
C THR A 12 -15.20 4.72 -3.44
N TRP A 13 -15.21 5.65 -4.39
CA TRP A 13 -14.38 6.85 -4.37
C TRP A 13 -15.20 8.08 -4.73
N ASP A 14 -14.72 9.23 -4.27
CA ASP A 14 -15.27 10.55 -4.56
C ASP A 14 -14.68 11.05 -5.90
N PRO A 15 -15.48 11.12 -6.98
CA PRO A 15 -14.98 11.51 -8.31
C PRO A 15 -14.66 13.00 -8.44
N GLU A 16 -15.10 13.83 -7.49
CA GLU A 16 -14.78 15.27 -7.47
C GLU A 16 -13.37 15.51 -6.92
N LEU A 17 -12.87 14.60 -6.06
CA LEU A 17 -11.56 14.69 -5.44
C LEU A 17 -10.47 14.01 -6.28
N THR A 18 -10.03 14.74 -7.30
CA THR A 18 -9.04 14.28 -8.26
C THR A 18 -7.75 15.08 -8.18
N ILE A 19 -6.64 14.39 -8.42
CA ILE A 19 -5.30 14.97 -8.60
C ILE A 19 -4.69 14.52 -9.92
N ASN A 20 -3.78 15.33 -10.45
CA ASN A 20 -2.88 14.96 -11.53
C ASN A 20 -1.68 14.20 -10.95
N MET A 21 -1.47 12.97 -11.42
CA MET A 21 -0.36 12.12 -11.01
C MET A 21 0.65 12.04 -12.14
N GLN A 22 1.90 12.41 -11.86
CA GLN A 22 3.02 12.18 -12.76
C GLN A 22 3.62 10.81 -12.47
N SER A 23 3.59 9.93 -13.46
CA SER A 23 4.19 8.60 -13.39
C SER A 23 5.70 8.64 -13.65
N ALA A 24 6.38 7.53 -13.40
CA ALA A 24 7.83 7.43 -13.55
C ALA A 24 8.33 7.68 -14.99
N ASN A 25 7.48 7.45 -16.00
CA ASN A 25 7.81 7.72 -17.40
C ASN A 25 7.55 9.19 -17.81
N GLY A 26 7.15 10.04 -16.85
CA GLY A 26 6.85 11.46 -17.07
C GLY A 26 5.42 11.75 -17.53
N GLN A 27 4.61 10.74 -17.85
CA GLN A 27 3.21 10.95 -18.21
C GLN A 27 2.42 11.44 -17.00
N ILE A 28 1.64 12.50 -17.22
CA ILE A 28 0.71 13.04 -16.25
C ILE A 28 -0.68 12.49 -16.56
N THR A 29 -1.25 11.75 -15.62
CA THR A 29 -2.59 11.18 -15.73
C THR A 29 -3.45 11.65 -14.56
N LYS A 30 -4.70 12.00 -14.84
CA LYS A 30 -5.65 12.37 -13.80
C LYS A 30 -6.20 11.12 -13.12
N THR A 31 -6.24 11.14 -11.79
CA THR A 31 -6.90 10.09 -10.99
C THR A 31 -8.41 10.07 -11.23
N CYS A 32 -9.06 8.92 -11.03
CA CYS A 32 -10.52 8.77 -11.12
C CYS A 32 -11.24 9.42 -9.92
N GLY A 33 -10.55 9.52 -8.79
CA GLY A 33 -11.08 10.11 -7.56
C GLY A 33 -10.31 9.66 -6.32
N LEU A 34 -10.86 9.99 -5.15
CA LEU A 34 -10.27 9.64 -3.86
C LEU A 34 -11.18 8.69 -3.07
N ALA A 35 -10.66 7.51 -2.71
CA ALA A 35 -11.28 6.65 -1.70
C ALA A 35 -10.82 7.08 -0.31
N LYS A 36 -11.77 7.41 0.57
CA LYS A 36 -11.50 7.95 1.90
C LYS A 36 -11.52 6.86 2.97
N ASN A 37 -10.57 6.92 3.91
CA ASN A 37 -10.52 6.06 5.09
C ASN A 37 -10.64 4.56 4.77
N VAL A 38 -9.94 4.11 3.73
CA VAL A 38 -9.95 2.69 3.35
C VAL A 38 -9.13 1.90 4.37
N PRO A 39 -9.69 0.87 5.04
CA PRO A 39 -8.94 0.05 5.98
C PRO A 39 -7.99 -0.88 5.24
N PHE A 40 -6.71 -0.85 5.62
CA PHE A 40 -5.67 -1.77 5.17
C PHE A 40 -5.17 -2.61 6.35
N ASN A 41 -5.29 -3.92 6.21
CA ASN A 41 -4.87 -4.87 7.21
C ASN A 41 -3.46 -5.37 6.88
N PHE A 42 -2.56 -5.22 7.84
CA PHE A 42 -1.16 -5.61 7.80
C PHE A 42 -0.88 -6.49 9.02
N GLY A 43 -1.18 -7.79 8.91
CA GLY A 43 -1.15 -8.69 10.07
C GLY A 43 -2.19 -8.27 11.13
N ASN A 44 -1.73 -7.98 12.34
CA ASN A 44 -2.53 -7.47 13.47
C ASN A 44 -2.82 -5.96 13.39
N VAL A 45 -2.14 -5.21 12.51
CA VAL A 45 -2.27 -3.75 12.42
C VAL A 45 -3.27 -3.37 11.31
N THR A 46 -4.22 -2.47 11.63
CA THR A 46 -5.15 -1.91 10.64
C THR A 46 -4.95 -0.40 10.50
N ILE A 47 -4.58 0.06 9.31
CA ILE A 47 -4.34 1.48 9.01
C ILE A 47 -5.41 1.99 8.03
N HIS A 48 -6.01 3.13 8.35
CA HIS A 48 -6.97 3.79 7.46
C HIS A 48 -6.27 4.77 6.52
N LEU A 49 -6.31 4.50 5.22
CA LEU A 49 -5.59 5.27 4.20
C LEU A 49 -6.53 6.09 3.32
N GLN A 50 -6.07 7.27 2.92
CA GLN A 50 -6.63 8.02 1.81
C GLN A 50 -5.97 7.51 0.53
N VAL A 51 -6.73 7.00 -0.43
CA VAL A 51 -6.16 6.32 -1.61
C VAL A 51 -6.78 6.83 -2.89
N HIS A 52 -5.96 7.40 -3.76
CA HIS A 52 -6.41 7.76 -5.10
C HIS A 52 -6.59 6.54 -6.00
N VAL A 53 -7.70 6.52 -6.74
CA VAL A 53 -8.01 5.49 -7.74
C VAL A 53 -7.50 5.91 -9.11
N MET A 54 -6.86 4.98 -9.82
CA MET A 54 -6.24 5.19 -11.12
C MET A 54 -6.87 4.23 -12.13
N GLU A 55 -7.26 4.74 -13.30
CA GLU A 55 -7.90 3.95 -14.35
C GLU A 55 -6.97 2.85 -14.87
N GLN A 56 -5.73 3.21 -15.22
CA GLN A 56 -4.77 2.31 -15.84
C GLN A 56 -3.49 2.25 -15.00
N ALA A 57 -3.54 1.57 -13.85
CA ALA A 57 -2.36 1.37 -13.01
C ALA A 57 -1.74 -0.03 -13.24
N PRO A 58 -0.40 -0.14 -13.42
CA PRO A 58 0.29 -1.42 -13.57
C PRO A 58 0.49 -2.17 -12.24
N TYR A 59 -0.21 -1.77 -11.19
CA TYR A 59 -0.12 -2.31 -9.83
C TYR A 59 -1.50 -2.23 -9.16
N ARG A 60 -1.79 -3.13 -8.22
CA ARG A 60 -3.05 -3.09 -7.45
C ARG A 60 -3.10 -1.87 -6.51
N VAL A 61 -2.05 -1.69 -5.71
CA VAL A 61 -1.90 -0.59 -4.75
C VAL A 61 -0.43 -0.17 -4.76
N LEU A 62 -0.20 1.14 -4.71
CA LEU A 62 1.11 1.72 -4.50
C LEU A 62 1.07 2.49 -3.18
N LEU A 63 1.89 2.06 -2.23
CA LEU A 63 2.13 2.76 -0.97
C LEU A 63 3.37 3.62 -1.16
N GLY A 64 3.30 4.88 -0.74
CA GLY A 64 4.41 5.81 -0.83
C GLY A 64 4.61 6.55 0.48
N ARG A 65 5.42 7.61 0.44
CA ARG A 65 5.83 8.37 1.63
C ARG A 65 4.72 8.74 2.63
N PRO A 66 3.48 9.10 2.24
CA PRO A 66 2.42 9.32 3.22
C PRO A 66 2.14 8.11 4.11
N PHE A 67 2.17 6.89 3.55
CA PHE A 67 2.08 5.65 4.31
C PHE A 67 3.29 5.48 5.23
N ASP A 68 4.50 5.70 4.71
CA ASP A 68 5.74 5.55 5.49
C ASP A 68 5.75 6.45 6.73
N VAL A 69 5.28 7.70 6.57
CA VAL A 69 5.25 8.70 7.65
C VAL A 69 4.24 8.33 8.73
N ILE A 70 3.00 7.94 8.35
CA ILE A 70 1.96 7.67 9.35
C ILE A 70 2.13 6.32 10.06
N THR A 71 2.95 5.42 9.49
CA THR A 71 3.20 4.10 10.06
C THR A 71 4.61 3.96 10.65
N GLU A 72 5.41 5.03 10.62
CA GLU A 72 6.83 4.98 10.95
C GLU A 72 7.55 3.80 10.27
N SER A 73 7.23 3.54 8.99
CA SER A 73 7.64 2.30 8.35
C SER A 73 9.16 2.18 8.27
N ARG A 74 9.71 1.00 8.52
CA ARG A 74 11.15 0.73 8.36
C ARG A 74 11.39 -0.47 7.49
N ILE A 75 12.35 -0.34 6.58
CA ILE A 75 12.81 -1.42 5.70
C ILE A 75 14.09 -2.02 6.29
N ALA A 76 14.08 -3.33 6.52
CA ALA A 76 15.25 -4.07 6.96
C ALA A 76 15.66 -5.08 5.87
N ASN A 77 16.92 -5.05 5.46
CA ASN A 77 17.49 -6.00 4.50
C ASN A 77 18.41 -6.96 5.25
N SER A 78 18.30 -8.25 4.95
CA SER A 78 19.16 -9.30 5.49
C SER A 78 20.30 -9.64 4.53
N THR A 79 21.38 -10.23 5.06
CA THR A 79 22.49 -10.77 4.27
C THR A 79 22.08 -11.96 3.40
N GLU A 80 20.98 -12.62 3.74
CA GLU A 80 20.40 -13.75 3.01
C GLU A 80 19.52 -13.30 1.83
N GLY A 81 19.39 -11.98 1.61
CA GLY A 81 18.61 -11.42 0.51
C GLY A 81 17.12 -11.24 0.81
N HIS A 82 16.67 -11.58 2.02
CA HIS A 82 15.32 -11.24 2.47
C HIS A 82 15.20 -9.75 2.82
N GLN A 83 14.02 -9.19 2.58
CA GLN A 83 13.67 -7.83 2.97
C GLN A 83 12.35 -7.86 3.74
N PHE A 84 12.29 -7.05 4.79
CA PHE A 84 11.13 -6.91 5.65
C PHE A 84 10.71 -5.45 5.72
N ILE A 85 9.40 -5.22 5.74
CA ILE A 85 8.82 -3.93 6.07
C ILE A 85 8.12 -4.04 7.42
N SER A 86 8.55 -3.18 8.34
CA SER A 86 7.95 -3.01 9.67
C SER A 86 7.10 -1.77 9.69
N ILE A 87 5.96 -1.82 10.36
CA ILE A 87 5.04 -0.71 10.52
C ILE A 87 4.49 -0.66 11.95
N THR A 88 4.23 0.55 12.41
CA THR A 88 3.65 0.85 13.73
C THR A 88 2.37 1.65 13.53
N ASP A 89 1.26 1.23 14.14
CA ASP A 89 0.10 2.10 14.28
C ASP A 89 0.36 3.11 15.39
N LEU A 90 0.57 4.38 15.02
CA LEU A 90 0.86 5.45 15.96
C LEU A 90 -0.30 5.75 16.93
N ASN A 91 -1.52 5.27 16.65
CA ASN A 91 -2.66 5.47 17.54
C ASN A 91 -2.72 4.44 18.68
N THR A 92 -2.32 3.19 18.40
CA THR A 92 -2.43 2.07 19.34
C THR A 92 -1.10 1.61 19.90
N GLY A 93 0.00 1.89 19.20
CA GLY A 93 1.34 1.36 19.48
C GLY A 93 1.55 -0.07 18.97
N GLU A 94 0.54 -0.69 18.34
CA GLU A 94 0.66 -2.02 17.74
C GLU A 94 1.64 -1.98 16.56
N HIS A 95 2.36 -3.08 16.38
CA HIS A 95 3.38 -3.20 15.34
C HIS A 95 3.20 -4.49 14.54
N ALA A 96 3.49 -4.42 13.24
CA ALA A 96 3.50 -5.55 12.33
C ALA A 96 4.79 -5.55 11.49
N SER A 97 5.32 -6.74 11.21
CA SER A 97 6.44 -6.96 10.29
C SER A 97 6.01 -7.89 9.17
N LEU A 98 6.27 -7.50 7.93
CA LEU A 98 5.87 -8.23 6.72
C LEU A 98 7.11 -8.53 5.88
N SER A 99 7.28 -9.80 5.47
CA SER A 99 8.29 -10.13 4.47
C SER A 99 7.85 -9.60 3.10
N THR A 100 8.81 -9.04 2.36
CA THR A 100 8.63 -8.71 0.95
C THR A 100 9.16 -9.85 0.08
N TYR A 101 8.81 -9.83 -1.20
CA TYR A 101 9.29 -10.80 -2.18
C TYR A 101 9.52 -10.09 -3.52
N PRO A 102 10.44 -10.59 -4.37
CA PRO A 102 10.71 -9.98 -5.67
C PRO A 102 9.47 -10.00 -6.57
N GLN A 103 9.28 -8.94 -7.36
CA GLN A 103 8.17 -8.86 -8.31
C GLN A 103 8.16 -10.07 -9.25
N GLY A 104 6.98 -10.68 -9.44
CA GLY A 104 6.81 -11.87 -10.28
C GLY A 104 7.01 -13.20 -9.56
N HIS A 105 7.44 -13.19 -8.30
CA HIS A 105 7.49 -14.38 -7.46
C HIS A 105 6.29 -14.44 -6.51
N LEU A 106 5.87 -15.63 -6.12
CA LEU A 106 4.88 -15.79 -5.06
C LEU A 106 5.56 -15.59 -3.70
N PRO A 107 4.87 -15.03 -2.69
CA PRO A 107 5.38 -15.04 -1.34
C PRO A 107 5.69 -16.48 -0.94
N HIS A 108 6.94 -16.76 -0.59
CA HIS A 108 7.24 -17.98 0.13
C HIS A 108 6.50 -17.88 1.46
N MET A 109 5.62 -18.83 1.78
CA MET A 109 5.07 -18.94 3.14
C MET A 109 6.25 -19.20 4.07
N GLN A 110 6.80 -18.15 4.67
CA GLN A 110 7.63 -18.30 5.85
C GLN A 110 6.68 -18.65 6.99
N GLU A 111 6.86 -19.83 7.59
CA GLU A 111 6.28 -20.15 8.88
C GLU A 111 6.75 -19.08 9.87
N VAL A 112 5.84 -18.17 10.22
CA VAL A 112 6.06 -17.21 11.29
C VAL A 112 5.98 -17.99 12.59
N ASN A 113 7.14 -18.40 13.11
CA ASN A 113 7.23 -18.89 14.50
C ASN A 113 7.05 -17.68 15.42
N PHE A 114 5.90 -17.62 16.09
CA PHE A 114 5.66 -16.77 17.24
C PHE A 114 6.39 -17.30 18.48
#